data_AF-A0A942YRM3-F1
#
_entry.id   AF-A0A942YRM3-F1
#
_cell.length_a   1.000
_cell.length_b   1.000
_cell.length_c   1.000
_cell.angle_alpha   90.00
_cell.angle_beta   90.00
_cell.angle_gamma   90.00
#
_symmetry.space_group_name_H-M   'P 1'
#
loop_
_entity.id
_entity.type
_entity.pdbx_description
1 polymer ?
#
loop_
_entity_poly.entity_id
_entity_poly.type
_entity_poly.pdbx_seq_one_letter_code
_entity_poly.pdbx_strand_id
1 'polypeptide(L)' 'MTIISFIIIAWVLSWFKFEQLFIRAFKELFNKEITIASYYFLFACVGAIGDVVALFNGSIYDKF' A
#
# COMPACT_ATOMS: atom_id res chain seq x y z
N MET A 1 11.79 0.78 -6.77
CA MET A 1 10.55 1.58 -6.71
C MET A 1 9.52 0.78 -5.94
N THR A 2 9.65 0.84 -4.62
CA THR A 2 8.85 0.10 -3.63
C THR A 2 7.36 0.45 -3.76
N ILE A 3 7.03 1.70 -4.14
CA ILE A 3 5.68 2.14 -4.54
C ILE A 3 5.01 1.17 -5.53
N ILE A 4 5.68 0.90 -6.65
CA ILE A 4 5.10 0.12 -7.75
C ILE A 4 4.84 -1.31 -7.28
N SER A 5 5.76 -1.89 -6.53
CA SER A 5 5.61 -3.23 -5.95
C SER A 5 4.39 -3.33 -5.04
N PHE A 6 4.18 -2.37 -4.14
CA PHE A 6 3.02 -2.39 -3.24
C PHE A 6 1.69 -2.17 -3.95
N ILE A 7 1.65 -1.38 -5.02
CA ILE A 7 0.44 -1.22 -5.85
C ILE A 7 0.11 -2.51 -6.60
N ILE A 8 1.12 -3.19 -7.17
CA ILE A 8 0.93 -4.49 -7.84
C ILE A 8 0.40 -5.53 -6.84
N ILE A 9 0.96 -5.57 -5.63
CA ILE A 9 0.47 -6.44 -4.57
C ILE A 9 -0.99 -6.13 -4.25
N ALA A 10 -1.34 -4.85 -4.05
CA ALA A 10 -2.72 -4.42 -3.79
C ALA A 10 -3.69 -4.88 -4.89
N TRP A 11 -3.26 -4.80 -6.15
CA TRP A 11 -4.03 -5.24 -7.31
C TRP A 11 -4.20 -6.76 -7.37
N VAL A 12 -3.14 -7.53 -7.12
CA VAL A 12 -3.20 -9.00 -7.05
C VAL A 12 -4.12 -9.44 -5.90
N LEU A 13 -4.06 -8.77 -4.74
CA LEU A 13 -4.95 -9.05 -3.61
C LEU A 13 -6.41 -8.71 -3.95
N SER A 14 -6.65 -7.72 -4.81
CA SER A 14 -7.99 -7.38 -5.31
C SER A 14 -8.66 -8.55 -6.04
N TRP A 15 -7.90 -9.43 -6.69
CA TRP A 15 -8.46 -10.62 -7.37
C TRP A 15 -9.12 -11.59 -6.39
N PHE A 16 -8.65 -11.64 -5.15
CA PHE A 16 -9.22 -12.46 -4.07
C PHE A 16 -10.33 -11.72 -3.30
N LYS A 17 -10.81 -10.57 -3.80
CA LYS A 17 -11.74 -9.67 -3.10
C LYS A 17 -11.21 -9.18 -1.75
N PHE A 18 -9.90 -9.19 -1.56
CA PHE A 18 -9.28 -8.73 -0.31
C PHE A 18 -9.58 -7.25 -0.03
N GLU A 19 -9.77 -6.44 -1.08
CA GLU A 19 -10.19 -5.04 -0.95
C GLU A 19 -11.45 -4.89 -0.07
N GLN A 20 -12.44 -5.78 -0.22
CA GLN A 20 -13.69 -5.70 0.54
C GLN A 20 -13.46 -6.06 2.00
N LEU A 21 -12.62 -7.06 2.24
CA LEU A 21 -12.27 -7.52 3.58
C LEU A 21 -11.44 -6.46 4.32
N PHE A 22 -10.50 -5.83 3.61
CA PHE A 22 -9.72 -4.71 4.11
C PHE A 22 -10.60 -3.50 4.42
N ILE A 23 -11.47 -3.07 3.50
CA ILE A 23 -12.40 -1.95 3.70
C ILE A 23 -13.28 -2.20 4.92
N ARG A 24 -13.77 -3.44 5.09
CA ARG A 24 -14.62 -3.82 6.23
C ARG A 24 -13.86 -3.80 7.55
N ALA A 25 -12.64 -4.35 7.58
CA ALA A 25 -11.77 -4.29 8.75
C ALA A 25 -11.40 -2.84 9.12
N PHE A 26 -11.12 -2.02 8.12
CA PHE A 26 -10.81 -0.60 8.31
C PHE A 26 -12.03 0.17 8.85
N LYS A 27 -13.23 -0.14 8.33
CA LYS A 27 -14.50 0.38 8.83
C LYS A 27 -14.71 -0.03 10.29
N GLU A 28 -14.42 -1.26 10.66
CA GLU A 28 -14.61 -1.73 12.03
C GLU A 28 -13.60 -1.11 13.01
N LEU A 29 -12.36 -0.92 12.57
CA LEU A 29 -11.29 -0.35 13.38
C LEU A 29 -11.43 1.18 13.57
N PHE A 30 -11.84 1.91 12.52
CA PHE A 30 -11.88 3.38 12.53
C PHE A 30 -13.30 3.96 12.48
N ASN A 31 -14.33 3.11 12.42
CA ASN A 31 -15.73 3.50 12.23
C ASN A 31 -15.94 4.42 11.01
N LYS A 32 -15.14 4.22 9.95
CA LYS A 32 -15.12 5.07 8.77
C LYS A 32 -15.14 4.24 7.50
N GLU A 33 -16.06 4.56 6.61
CA GLU A 33 -16.12 3.92 5.30
C GLU A 33 -15.05 4.51 4.38
N ILE A 34 -14.21 3.62 3.84
CA ILE A 34 -13.19 3.96 2.86
C ILE A 34 -13.57 3.36 1.50
N THR A 35 -13.23 4.06 0.42
CA THR A 35 -13.50 3.58 -0.94
C THR A 35 -12.36 2.72 -1.45
N ILE A 36 -12.60 2.01 -2.55
CA ILE A 36 -11.57 1.23 -3.25
C ILE A 36 -10.40 2.15 -3.67
N ALA A 37 -10.68 3.39 -4.08
CA ALA A 37 -9.62 4.36 -4.39
C ALA A 37 -8.72 4.64 -3.17
N SER A 38 -9.31 4.77 -1.98
CA SER A 38 -8.56 4.94 -0.72
C SER A 38 -7.73 3.71 -0.37
N TYR A 39 -8.21 2.50 -0.66
CA TYR A 39 -7.43 1.26 -0.48
C TYR A 39 -6.13 1.28 -1.31
N TYR A 40 -6.22 1.54 -2.61
CA TYR A 40 -5.04 1.64 -3.46
C TYR A 40 -4.13 2.81 -3.07
N PHE A 41 -4.72 3.94 -2.66
CA PHE A 41 -3.96 5.08 -2.16
C PHE A 41 -3.16 4.73 -0.90
N LEU A 42 -3.74 3.99 0.06
CA LEU A 42 -3.03 3.55 1.27
C LEU A 42 -1.83 2.66 0.94
N PHE A 43 -1.99 1.71 0.02
CA PHE A 43 -0.88 0.87 -0.44
C PHE A 43 0.21 1.68 -1.16
N ALA A 44 -0.18 2.68 -1.96
CA ALA A 44 0.77 3.61 -2.57
C ALA A 44 1.52 4.44 -1.51
N CYS A 45 0.84 4.92 -0.46
CA CYS A 45 1.48 5.61 0.66
C CYS A 45 2.48 4.71 1.39
N VAL A 46 2.13 3.45 1.66
CA VAL A 46 3.04 2.49 2.31
C VAL A 46 4.28 2.27 1.44
N GLY A 47 4.10 2.07 0.13
CA GLY A 47 5.22 1.95 -0.80
C GLY A 47 6.06 3.22 -0.89
N ALA A 48 5.45 4.41 -0.82
CA ALA A 48 6.15 5.69 -0.86
C ALA A 48 6.98 5.91 0.40
N ILE A 49 6.43 5.58 1.57
CA ILE A 49 7.18 5.57 2.83
C ILE A 49 8.34 4.57 2.72
N GLY A 50 8.12 3.39 2.14
CA GLY A 50 9.18 2.41 1.90
C GLY A 50 10.32 2.97 1.03
N ASP A 51 10.00 3.66 -0.05
CA ASP A 51 11.01 4.33 -0.90
C ASP A 51 11.72 5.48 -0.16
N VAL A 52 11.00 6.27 0.64
CA VAL A 52 11.60 7.34 1.47
C VAL A 52 12.54 6.76 2.51
N VAL A 53 12.15 5.69 3.21
CA VAL A 53 13.00 5.00 4.20
C VAL A 53 14.23 4.39 3.53
N ALA A 54 14.06 3.78 2.35
CA ALA A 54 15.20 3.25 1.58
C ALA A 54 16.18 4.34 1.15
N LEU A 55 15.68 5.54 0.82
CA LEU A 55 16.48 6.71 0.52
C LEU A 55 17.29 7.17 1.74
N PHE A 56 16.66 7.26 2.92
CA PHE A 56 17.36 7.64 4.15
C PHE A 56 18.34 6.57 4.66
N ASN A 57 18.07 5.29 4.44
CA ASN A 57 18.96 4.19 4.81
C ASN A 57 20.17 4.04 3.88
N GLY A 58 20.36 4.92 2.88
CA GLY A 58 21.48 4.85 1.94
C GLY A 58 21.42 3.67 0.95
N SER A 59 20.39 2.82 1.02
CA SER A 59 20.25 1.60 0.20
C SER A 59 20.07 1.90 -1.30
N ILE A 60 19.75 3.15 -1.66
CA ILE A 60 19.65 3.56 -3.07
C ILE A 60 21.03 3.62 -3.75
N TYR A 61 22.13 3.79 -3.00
CA TYR A 61 23.48 3.88 -3.56
C TYR A 61 24.19 2.53 -3.78
N ASP A 62 23.73 1.45 -3.13
CA ASP A 62 24.41 0.14 -3.18
C ASP A 62 23.93 -0.76 -4.34
N LYS A 63 22.93 -0.30 -5.10
CA LYS A 63 22.30 -1.07 -6.20
C LYS A 63 22.66 -0.58 -7.61
N PHE A 64 23.68 0.26 -7.75
CA PHE A 64 24.26 0.64 -9.05
C PHE A 64 25.66 0.07 -9.22
#